data_AF-D0MVW6-F1
#
_entry.id   AF-D0MVW6-F1
#
_cell.length_a   1.000
_cell.length_b   1.000
_cell.length_c   1.000
_cell.angle_alpha   90.00
_cell.angle_beta   90.00
_cell.angle_gamma   90.00
#
_symmetry.space_group_name_H-M   'P 1'
#
loop_
_entity.id
_entity.type
_entity.pdbx_description
1 polymer ?
#
loop_
_entity_poly.entity_id
_entity_poly.type
_entity_poly.pdbx_seq_one_letter_code
_entity_poly.pdbx_strand_id
1 'polypeptide(L)'
;MPVSVELHGEGAGALRVFLATHLDAKQLNRSGVKKMLSKKENILTTSELRQVSSLLSKLRASDPSTPTLVSLLRQGRGVQARVVATEQEGNEKDKEKRAKYLAKRRQKLLRLDEEMRYGSMVRNVKTQTAAKELTHHNTSVRQHLSIGANMVIARVTAFIAVYFVARNLTDNETTRIVAGLGGAIVMMVIEMVLFIARAAKFESIEHEQKKHKSVF
;
A
#
# COMPACT_ATOMS: atom_id res chain seq x y z
N MET A 1 -31.43 2.25 20.06
CA MET A 1 -32.47 2.61 19.07
C MET A 1 -31.89 2.40 17.67
N PRO A 2 -32.56 1.68 16.77
CA PRO A 2 -32.08 1.53 15.40
C PRO A 2 -32.16 2.90 14.72
N VAL A 3 -31.01 3.49 14.43
CA VAL A 3 -30.93 4.70 13.62
C VAL A 3 -31.24 4.27 12.18
N SER A 4 -32.42 4.60 11.68
CA SER A 4 -32.76 4.39 10.28
C SER A 4 -32.12 5.50 9.46
N VAL A 5 -31.06 5.14 8.73
CA VAL A 5 -30.45 6.02 7.73
C VAL A 5 -31.27 5.89 6.45
N GLU A 6 -31.71 7.02 5.93
CA GLU A 6 -32.41 7.10 4.67
C GLU A 6 -31.54 7.81 3.64
N LEU A 7 -31.50 7.25 2.44
CA LEU A 7 -30.81 7.81 1.29
C LEU A 7 -31.82 8.59 0.46
N HIS A 8 -31.62 9.89 0.35
CA HIS A 8 -32.46 10.80 -0.40
C HIS A 8 -31.73 11.26 -1.66
N GLY A 9 -32.43 11.37 -2.79
CA GLY A 9 -31.90 12.06 -3.97
C GLY A 9 -32.17 11.37 -5.31
N GLU A 10 -31.81 12.06 -6.39
CA GLU A 10 -32.06 11.62 -7.78
C GLU A 10 -31.41 10.25 -8.08
N GLY A 11 -30.24 9.96 -7.50
CA GLY A 11 -29.59 8.65 -7.65
C GLY A 11 -30.39 7.50 -7.06
N ALA A 12 -31.19 7.73 -6.00
CA ALA A 12 -32.12 6.73 -5.47
C ALA A 12 -33.28 6.46 -6.44
N GLY A 13 -33.76 7.50 -7.12
CA GLY A 13 -34.78 7.40 -8.16
C GLY A 13 -34.26 6.68 -9.41
N ALA A 14 -33.09 7.07 -9.92
CA ALA A 14 -32.45 6.44 -11.07
C ALA A 14 -32.23 4.94 -10.85
N LEU A 15 -31.81 4.56 -9.64
CA LEU A 15 -31.64 3.17 -9.27
C LEU A 15 -32.96 2.37 -9.29
N ARG A 16 -34.08 2.97 -8.89
CA ARG A 16 -35.40 2.32 -8.97
C ARG A 16 -35.87 2.16 -10.41
N VAL A 17 -35.67 3.18 -11.24
CA VAL A 17 -36.02 3.12 -12.68
C VAL A 17 -35.19 2.04 -13.38
N PHE A 18 -33.90 1.97 -13.07
CA PHE A 18 -33.02 0.93 -13.60
C PHE A 18 -33.50 -0.48 -13.19
N LEU A 19 -33.83 -0.68 -11.92
CA LEU A 19 -34.33 -1.96 -11.44
C LEU A 19 -35.71 -2.31 -12.04
N ALA A 20 -36.61 -1.33 -12.20
CA ALA A 20 -37.92 -1.58 -12.81
C ALA A 20 -37.82 -2.04 -14.28
N THR A 21 -36.77 -1.62 -14.99
CA THR A 21 -36.56 -1.94 -16.41
C THR A 21 -35.74 -3.20 -16.64
N HIS A 22 -34.88 -3.59 -15.70
CA HIS A 22 -33.92 -4.70 -15.87
C HIS A 22 -34.19 -5.92 -14.98
N LEU A 23 -35.22 -5.88 -14.12
CA LEU A 23 -35.62 -7.03 -13.30
C LEU A 23 -36.65 -7.92 -14.01
N ASP A 24 -36.44 -9.23 -13.93
CA ASP A 24 -37.42 -10.23 -14.37
C ASP A 24 -38.74 -10.16 -13.59
N ALA A 25 -39.85 -10.55 -14.23
CA ALA A 25 -41.20 -10.56 -13.64
C ALA A 25 -41.28 -11.35 -12.31
N LYS A 26 -40.48 -12.41 -12.16
CA LYS A 26 -40.37 -13.19 -10.90
C LYS A 26 -39.70 -12.41 -9.77
N GLN A 27 -38.74 -11.54 -10.09
CA GLN A 27 -38.04 -10.72 -9.11
C GLN A 27 -38.84 -9.48 -8.74
N LEU A 28 -39.58 -8.91 -9.72
CA LEU A 28 -40.49 -7.78 -9.53
C LEU A 28 -41.66 -8.12 -8.57
N ASN A 29 -42.15 -9.36 -8.63
CA ASN A 29 -43.26 -9.83 -7.79
C ASN A 29 -42.91 -10.12 -6.33
N ARG A 30 -41.63 -9.98 -5.93
CA ARG A 30 -41.26 -10.06 -4.50
C ARG A 30 -41.87 -8.88 -3.75
N SER A 31 -42.62 -9.15 -2.68
CA SER A 31 -43.36 -8.14 -1.90
C SER A 31 -42.50 -6.94 -1.46
N GLY A 32 -41.24 -7.18 -1.09
CA GLY A 32 -40.29 -6.12 -0.72
C GLY A 32 -39.88 -5.21 -1.89
N VAL A 33 -39.66 -5.78 -3.08
CA VAL A 33 -39.27 -5.03 -4.29
C VAL A 33 -40.45 -4.26 -4.85
N LYS A 34 -41.64 -4.88 -4.89
CA LYS A 34 -42.88 -4.23 -5.30
C LYS A 34 -43.19 -3.01 -4.42
N LYS A 35 -43.09 -3.16 -3.09
CA LYS A 35 -43.29 -2.04 -2.15
C LYS A 35 -42.25 -0.92 -2.31
N MET A 36 -41.01 -1.27 -2.66
CA MET A 36 -39.94 -0.29 -2.91
C MET A 36 -40.17 0.48 -4.21
N LEU A 37 -40.58 -0.19 -5.30
CA LEU A 37 -40.82 0.42 -6.60
C LEU A 37 -42.12 1.24 -6.65
N SER A 38 -43.13 0.88 -5.86
CA SER A 38 -44.39 1.63 -5.77
C SER A 38 -44.29 2.93 -4.96
N LYS A 39 -43.21 3.13 -4.18
CA LYS A 39 -42.99 4.39 -3.47
C LYS A 39 -42.55 5.47 -4.46
N LYS A 40 -43.32 6.55 -4.54
CA LYS A 40 -43.05 7.72 -5.42
C LYS A 40 -41.88 8.58 -4.93
N GLU A 41 -41.51 8.45 -3.66
CA GLU A 41 -40.46 9.26 -3.03
C GLU A 41 -39.07 8.70 -3.28
N ASN A 42 -38.10 9.53 -3.66
CA ASN A 42 -36.70 9.16 -3.91
C ASN A 42 -35.91 8.84 -2.61
N ILE A 43 -36.48 7.97 -1.77
CA ILE A 43 -36.02 7.66 -0.41
C ILE A 43 -35.76 6.16 -0.28
N LEU A 44 -34.50 5.76 -0.11
CA LEU A 44 -34.09 4.37 0.12
C LEU A 44 -33.69 4.16 1.58
N THR A 45 -34.32 3.21 2.25
CA THR A 45 -33.90 2.78 3.59
C THR A 45 -32.67 1.86 3.53
N THR A 46 -31.97 1.67 4.65
CA THR A 46 -30.79 0.77 4.72
C THR A 46 -31.10 -0.68 4.35
N SER A 47 -32.29 -1.19 4.70
CA SER A 47 -32.72 -2.55 4.35
C SER A 47 -33.01 -2.68 2.86
N GLU A 48 -33.69 -1.69 2.27
CA GLU A 48 -33.94 -1.62 0.83
C GLU A 48 -32.61 -1.51 0.05
N LEU A 49 -31.64 -0.72 0.52
CA LEU A 49 -30.32 -0.60 -0.10
C LEU A 49 -29.55 -1.94 -0.14
N ARG A 50 -29.60 -2.73 0.93
CA ARG A 50 -28.99 -4.08 0.97
C ARG A 50 -29.68 -5.05 0.01
N GLN A 51 -31.00 -4.95 -0.13
CA GLN A 51 -31.73 -5.77 -1.09
C GLN A 51 -31.34 -5.38 -2.52
N VAL A 52 -31.31 -4.09 -2.82
CA VAL A 52 -30.85 -3.53 -4.09
C VAL A 52 -29.44 -3.98 -4.44
N SER A 53 -28.48 -3.90 -3.50
CA SER A 53 -27.10 -4.29 -3.78
C SER A 53 -26.99 -5.79 -4.11
N SER A 54 -27.77 -6.63 -3.43
CA SER A 54 -27.84 -8.06 -3.74
C SER A 54 -28.43 -8.34 -5.13
N LEU A 55 -29.43 -7.56 -5.56
CA LEU A 55 -30.05 -7.70 -6.88
C LEU A 55 -29.10 -7.22 -7.99
N LEU A 56 -28.46 -6.07 -7.81
CA LEU A 56 -27.47 -5.55 -8.76
C LEU A 56 -26.27 -6.49 -8.91
N SER A 57 -25.83 -7.13 -7.82
CA SER A 57 -24.77 -8.14 -7.87
C SER A 57 -25.17 -9.35 -8.73
N LYS A 58 -26.41 -9.83 -8.60
CA LYS A 58 -26.94 -10.94 -9.41
C LYS A 58 -27.14 -10.57 -10.88
N LEU A 59 -27.65 -9.36 -11.15
CA LEU A 59 -27.80 -8.84 -12.50
C LEU A 59 -26.44 -8.73 -13.18
N ARG A 60 -25.43 -8.21 -12.47
CA ARG A 60 -24.05 -8.11 -12.98
C ARG A 60 -23.39 -9.47 -13.22
N ALA A 61 -23.67 -10.47 -12.39
CA ALA A 61 -23.19 -11.84 -12.62
C ALA A 61 -23.76 -12.43 -13.92
N SER A 62 -24.91 -11.95 -14.37
CA SER A 62 -25.56 -12.37 -15.62
C SER A 62 -25.14 -11.48 -16.81
N ASP A 63 -25.04 -10.17 -16.59
CA ASP A 63 -24.63 -9.18 -17.59
C ASP A 63 -23.53 -8.24 -17.04
N PRO A 64 -22.27 -8.42 -17.48
CA PRO A 64 -21.14 -7.60 -17.05
C PRO A 64 -21.29 -6.11 -17.35
N SER A 65 -22.14 -5.72 -18.31
CA SER A 65 -22.39 -4.32 -18.67
C SER A 65 -23.26 -3.57 -17.65
N THR A 66 -23.83 -4.28 -16.68
CA THR A 66 -24.66 -3.70 -15.61
C THR A 66 -23.86 -2.68 -14.78
N PRO A 67 -24.36 -1.44 -14.62
CA PRO A 67 -23.69 -0.39 -13.85
C PRO A 67 -23.58 -0.73 -12.36
N THR A 68 -22.52 -0.23 -11.71
CA THR A 68 -22.35 -0.39 -10.26
C THR A 68 -23.39 0.40 -9.47
N LEU A 69 -23.64 -0.04 -8.24
CA LEU A 69 -24.41 0.74 -7.26
C LEU A 69 -23.80 2.14 -7.04
N VAL A 70 -22.46 2.25 -7.04
CA VAL A 70 -21.77 3.54 -6.88
C VAL A 70 -22.00 4.46 -8.07
N SER A 71 -21.94 3.94 -9.31
CA SER A 71 -22.21 4.74 -10.50
C SER A 71 -23.66 5.23 -10.56
N LEU A 72 -24.63 4.38 -10.21
CA LEU A 72 -26.04 4.77 -10.18
C LEU A 72 -26.34 5.80 -9.07
N LEU A 73 -25.76 5.65 -7.88
CA LEU A 73 -25.93 6.62 -6.79
C LEU A 73 -25.20 7.95 -7.05
N ARG A 74 -24.22 7.97 -7.95
CA ARG A 74 -23.51 9.19 -8.38
C ARG A 74 -24.12 9.84 -9.62
N GLN A 75 -25.09 9.21 -10.26
CA GLN A 75 -25.73 9.74 -11.46
C GLN A 75 -26.64 10.93 -11.08
N GLY A 76 -26.48 12.08 -11.75
CA GLY A 76 -27.22 13.32 -11.46
C GLY A 76 -26.66 14.12 -10.29
N ARG A 77 -27.51 14.75 -9.46
CA ARG A 77 -27.10 15.53 -8.27
C ARG A 77 -26.63 14.69 -7.07
N GLY A 78 -26.49 13.37 -7.23
CA GLY A 78 -26.00 12.45 -6.21
C GLY A 78 -27.07 12.03 -5.18
N VAL A 79 -26.61 11.40 -4.10
CA VAL A 79 -27.45 10.93 -2.98
C VAL A 79 -26.95 11.51 -1.67
N GLN A 80 -27.87 12.08 -0.89
CA GLN A 80 -27.63 12.61 0.44
C GLN A 80 -28.16 11.61 1.48
N ALA A 81 -27.30 11.19 2.41
CA ALA A 81 -27.73 10.38 3.54
C ALA A 81 -28.31 11.29 4.62
N ARG A 82 -29.60 11.13 4.91
CA ARG A 82 -30.27 11.81 6.02
C ARG A 82 -30.54 10.83 7.14
N VAL A 83 -30.11 11.18 8.35
CA VAL A 83 -30.45 10.43 9.55
C VAL A 83 -31.79 10.94 10.04
N VAL A 84 -32.82 10.09 9.97
CA VAL A 84 -34.12 10.39 10.56
C VAL A 84 -34.08 9.85 11.99
N ALA A 85 -33.97 10.75 12.97
CA ALA A 85 -34.14 10.40 14.36
C ALA A 85 -35.63 10.38 14.67
N THR A 86 -36.18 9.24 15.06
CA THR A 86 -37.50 9.18 15.65
C THR A 86 -37.43 9.93 16.99
N GLU A 87 -38.07 11.10 17.06
CA GLU A 87 -38.16 11.89 18.29
C GLU A 87 -39.06 11.16 19.28
N GLN A 88 -38.49 10.22 20.03
CA GLN A 88 -39.10 9.79 21.28
C GLN A 88 -38.78 10.86 22.33
N GLU A 89 -39.83 11.53 22.81
CA GLU A 89 -39.81 12.37 24.00
C GLU A 89 -39.36 11.54 25.22
N GLY A 90 -38.04 11.40 25.37
CA GLY A 90 -37.44 10.77 26.54
C GLY A 90 -37.38 11.75 27.71
N ASN A 91 -37.53 11.21 28.93
CA ASN A 91 -37.38 11.90 30.21
C ASN A 91 -36.15 12.83 30.25
N GLU A 92 -36.22 13.95 30.98
CA GLU A 92 -35.12 14.94 31.09
C GLU A 92 -33.76 14.33 31.47
N LYS A 93 -33.75 13.31 32.33
CA LYS A 93 -32.54 12.57 32.72
C LYS A 93 -31.86 11.87 31.54
N ASP A 94 -32.62 11.40 30.55
CA ASP A 94 -32.08 10.78 29.35
C ASP A 94 -31.60 11.82 28.33
N LYS A 95 -32.24 12.98 28.27
CA LYS A 95 -31.76 14.13 27.48
C LYS A 95 -30.40 14.62 27.99
N GLU A 96 -30.22 14.69 29.31
CA GLU A 96 -28.95 15.12 29.93
C GLU A 96 -27.82 14.09 29.72
N LYS A 97 -28.10 12.79 29.88
CA LYS A 97 -27.14 11.71 29.56
C LYS A 97 -26.75 11.72 28.09
N ARG A 98 -27.71 11.97 27.18
CA ARG A 98 -27.46 12.11 25.74
C ARG A 98 -26.60 13.33 25.45
N ALA A 99 -26.86 14.48 26.07
CA ALA A 99 -26.04 15.68 25.90
C ALA A 99 -24.59 15.45 26.34
N LYS A 100 -24.38 14.81 27.50
CA LYS A 100 -23.04 14.43 28.00
C LYS A 100 -22.34 13.44 27.07
N TYR A 101 -23.05 12.45 26.54
CA TYR A 101 -22.49 11.50 25.57
C TYR A 101 -22.09 12.18 24.25
N LEU A 102 -22.96 13.05 23.72
CA LEU A 102 -22.70 13.78 22.49
C LEU A 102 -21.51 14.75 22.64
N ALA A 103 -21.37 15.41 23.79
CA ALA A 103 -20.22 16.25 24.09
C ALA A 103 -18.90 15.44 24.10
N LYS A 104 -18.87 14.29 24.81
CA LYS A 104 -17.71 13.37 24.80
C LYS A 104 -17.38 12.86 23.39
N ARG A 105 -18.41 12.54 22.60
CA ARG A 105 -18.23 12.04 21.23
C ARG A 105 -17.68 13.12 20.30
N ARG A 106 -18.13 14.38 20.44
CA ARG A 106 -17.57 15.51 19.69
C ARG A 106 -16.09 15.73 20.00
N GLN A 107 -15.70 15.69 21.28
CA GLN A 107 -14.29 15.80 21.67
C GLN A 107 -13.43 14.67 21.08
N LYS A 108 -13.94 13.43 21.07
CA LYS A 108 -13.24 12.29 20.47
C LYS A 108 -13.04 12.48 18.96
N LEU A 109 -14.06 12.99 18.26
CA LEU A 109 -13.99 13.23 16.82
C LEU A 109 -13.01 14.36 16.49
N LEU A 110 -13.00 15.44 17.27
CA LEU A 110 -12.03 16.52 17.12
C LEU A 110 -10.60 16.03 17.28
N ARG A 111 -10.33 15.22 18.31
CA ARG A 111 -9.01 14.61 18.51
C ARG A 111 -8.59 13.74 17.33
N LEU A 112 -9.50 12.93 16.80
CA LEU A 112 -9.22 12.04 15.68
C LEU A 112 -8.94 12.82 14.39
N ASP A 113 -9.69 13.90 14.15
CA ASP A 113 -9.44 14.82 13.03
C ASP A 113 -8.07 15.49 13.14
N GLU A 114 -7.72 15.94 14.34
CA GLU A 114 -6.41 16.52 14.62
C GLU A 114 -5.28 15.50 14.41
N GLU A 115 -5.42 14.26 14.89
CA GLU A 115 -4.46 13.16 14.65
C GLU A 115 -4.32 12.84 13.15
N MET A 116 -5.42 12.82 12.39
CA MET A 116 -5.37 12.62 10.94
C MET A 116 -4.67 13.78 10.23
N ARG A 117 -4.93 15.01 10.66
CA ARG A 117 -4.32 16.21 10.09
C ARG A 117 -2.82 16.25 10.37
N TYR A 118 -2.38 16.01 11.61
CA TYR A 118 -0.96 15.83 11.93
C TYR A 118 -0.34 14.69 11.12
N GLY A 119 -1.02 13.53 11.07
CA GLY A 119 -0.60 12.38 10.27
C GLY A 119 -0.37 12.75 8.81
N SER A 120 -1.29 13.52 8.21
CA SER A 120 -1.18 13.97 6.81
C SER A 120 -0.01 14.94 6.58
N MET A 121 0.27 15.84 7.52
CA MET A 121 1.39 16.79 7.44
C MET A 121 2.75 16.09 7.55
N VAL A 122 2.86 15.05 8.36
CA VAL A 122 4.14 14.32 8.56
C VAL A 122 4.30 13.09 7.66
N ARG A 123 3.26 12.68 6.94
CA ARG A 123 3.28 11.47 6.09
C ARG A 123 4.34 11.54 4.99
N ASN A 124 4.51 12.71 4.38
CA ASN A 124 5.49 12.92 3.31
C ASN A 124 6.93 12.83 3.85
N VAL A 125 7.15 13.24 5.09
CA VAL A 125 8.46 13.15 5.75
C VAL A 125 8.77 11.69 6.10
N LYS A 126 7.86 10.97 6.75
CA LYS A 126 8.11 9.56 7.13
C LYS A 126 8.32 8.61 5.95
N THR A 127 7.56 8.78 4.88
CA THR A 127 7.65 7.90 3.69
C THR A 127 8.92 8.14 2.88
N GLN A 128 9.35 9.40 2.74
CA GLN A 128 10.64 9.72 2.13
C GLN A 128 11.81 9.24 2.98
N THR A 129 11.76 9.39 4.31
CA THR A 129 12.81 8.91 5.20
C THR A 129 12.93 7.38 5.17
N ALA A 130 11.82 6.64 5.27
CA ALA A 130 11.85 5.17 5.24
C ALA A 130 12.33 4.60 3.90
N ALA A 131 11.88 5.18 2.78
CA ALA A 131 12.35 4.76 1.45
C ALA A 131 13.83 5.08 1.25
N LYS A 132 14.28 6.27 1.71
CA LYS A 132 15.67 6.71 1.61
C LYS A 132 16.61 5.87 2.50
N GLU A 133 16.15 5.51 3.69
CA GLU A 133 16.86 4.63 4.62
C GLU A 133 16.98 3.21 4.06
N LEU A 134 15.90 2.63 3.52
CA LEU A 134 15.95 1.33 2.82
C LEU A 134 16.88 1.34 1.61
N THR A 135 16.88 2.41 0.81
CA THR A 135 17.83 2.54 -0.31
C THR A 135 19.27 2.66 0.17
N HIS A 136 19.54 3.40 1.24
CA HIS A 136 20.87 3.51 1.83
C HIS A 136 21.39 2.17 2.37
N HIS A 137 20.53 1.39 3.03
CA HIS A 137 20.88 0.04 3.48
C HIS A 137 21.14 -0.89 2.30
N ASN A 138 20.30 -0.90 1.27
CA ASN A 138 20.52 -1.74 0.10
C ASN A 138 21.78 -1.36 -0.68
N THR A 139 22.11 -0.07 -0.79
CA THR A 139 23.36 0.36 -1.44
C THR A 139 24.58 -0.02 -0.61
N SER A 140 24.53 0.14 0.71
CA SER A 140 25.64 -0.24 1.60
C SER A 140 25.88 -1.75 1.57
N VAL A 141 24.82 -2.56 1.67
CA VAL A 141 24.93 -4.03 1.61
C VAL A 141 25.51 -4.47 0.26
N ARG A 142 25.01 -3.93 -0.87
CA ARG A 142 25.56 -4.25 -2.21
C ARG A 142 27.01 -3.80 -2.36
N GLN A 143 27.39 -2.64 -1.81
CA GLN A 143 28.76 -2.15 -1.85
C GLN A 143 29.70 -3.08 -1.07
N HIS A 144 29.36 -3.46 0.17
CA HIS A 144 30.18 -4.38 0.96
C HIS A 144 30.24 -5.79 0.33
N LEU A 145 29.13 -6.29 -0.22
CA LEU A 145 29.10 -7.56 -0.96
C LEU A 145 29.96 -7.52 -2.21
N SER A 146 29.89 -6.45 -3.02
CA SER A 146 30.69 -6.33 -4.25
C SER A 146 32.20 -6.31 -3.97
N ILE A 147 32.60 -5.71 -2.83
CA ILE A 147 33.99 -5.65 -2.40
C ILE A 147 34.47 -7.03 -1.95
N GLY A 148 33.70 -7.71 -1.10
CA GLY A 148 34.03 -9.07 -0.63
C GLY A 148 33.97 -10.12 -1.74
N ALA A 149 33.01 -10.01 -2.66
CA ALA A 149 32.88 -10.91 -3.80
C ALA A 149 34.07 -10.79 -4.75
N ASN A 150 34.50 -9.56 -5.07
CA ASN A 150 35.68 -9.35 -5.92
C ASN A 150 36.95 -9.97 -5.30
N MET A 151 37.11 -9.87 -3.98
CA MET A 151 38.23 -10.44 -3.22
C MET A 151 38.29 -11.97 -3.28
N VAL A 152 37.15 -12.66 -3.37
CA VAL A 152 37.12 -14.12 -3.52
C VAL A 152 37.28 -14.53 -4.98
N ILE A 153 36.57 -13.86 -5.88
CA ILE A 153 36.55 -14.18 -7.32
C ILE A 153 37.94 -14.04 -7.93
N ALA A 154 38.68 -12.98 -7.59
CA ALA A 154 39.99 -12.75 -8.16
C ALA A 154 41.02 -13.82 -7.71
N ARG A 155 40.94 -14.32 -6.46
CA ARG A 155 41.77 -15.47 -6.01
C ARG A 155 41.42 -16.77 -6.70
N VAL A 156 40.14 -17.06 -6.86
CA VAL A 156 39.68 -18.24 -7.61
C VAL A 156 40.16 -18.17 -9.06
N THR A 157 40.05 -16.99 -9.68
CA THR A 157 40.51 -16.77 -11.05
C THR A 157 42.02 -16.93 -11.18
N ALA A 158 42.80 -16.37 -10.24
CA ALA A 158 44.26 -16.52 -10.22
C ALA A 158 44.69 -17.98 -10.00
N PHE A 159 44.00 -18.71 -9.11
CA PHE A 159 44.24 -20.14 -8.90
C PHE A 159 44.06 -20.92 -10.21
N ILE A 160 42.92 -20.71 -10.90
CA ILE A 160 42.61 -21.40 -12.15
C ILE A 160 43.63 -21.00 -13.23
N ALA A 161 43.95 -19.72 -13.37
CA ALA A 161 44.91 -19.23 -14.37
C ALA A 161 46.29 -19.88 -14.19
N VAL A 162 46.82 -19.88 -12.96
CA VAL A 162 48.15 -20.46 -12.67
C VAL A 162 48.11 -21.99 -12.77
N TYR A 163 47.02 -22.64 -12.37
CA TYR A 163 46.83 -24.08 -12.58
C TYR A 163 46.86 -24.45 -14.08
N PHE A 164 46.22 -23.67 -14.94
CA PHE A 164 46.25 -23.87 -16.39
C PHE A 164 47.63 -23.63 -17.00
N VAL A 165 48.36 -22.62 -16.54
CA VAL A 165 49.75 -22.39 -16.98
C VAL A 165 50.65 -23.55 -16.53
N ALA A 166 50.53 -23.99 -15.28
CA ALA A 166 51.27 -25.13 -14.75
C ALA A 166 50.93 -26.43 -15.49
N ARG A 167 49.69 -26.58 -15.98
CA ARG A 167 49.30 -27.72 -16.81
C ARG A 167 50.14 -27.87 -18.07
N ASN A 168 50.59 -26.77 -18.67
CA ASN A 168 51.44 -26.78 -19.86
C ASN A 168 52.92 -27.04 -19.55
N LEU A 169 53.33 -26.96 -18.27
CA LEU A 169 54.72 -27.06 -17.84
C LEU A 169 55.05 -28.38 -17.13
N THR A 170 54.06 -29.01 -16.49
CA THR A 170 54.24 -30.27 -15.75
C THR A 170 53.03 -31.16 -15.90
N ASP A 171 53.25 -32.47 -15.98
CA ASP A 171 52.19 -33.50 -16.01
C ASP A 171 51.73 -33.95 -14.63
N ASN A 172 52.47 -33.58 -13.58
CA ASN A 172 52.13 -33.96 -12.22
C ASN A 172 51.02 -33.06 -11.64
N GLU A 173 49.90 -33.69 -11.32
CA GLU A 173 48.71 -33.03 -10.78
C GLU A 173 48.96 -32.32 -9.43
N THR A 174 49.76 -32.93 -8.54
CA THR A 174 50.09 -32.32 -7.25
C THR A 174 50.84 -31.00 -7.44
N THR A 175 51.77 -30.95 -8.39
CA THR A 175 52.56 -29.74 -8.66
C THR A 175 51.70 -28.63 -9.27
N ARG A 176 50.70 -28.98 -10.09
CA ARG A 176 49.73 -28.02 -10.64
C ARG A 176 48.86 -27.39 -9.54
N ILE A 177 48.39 -28.19 -8.58
CA ILE A 177 47.59 -27.71 -7.45
C ILE A 177 48.43 -26.79 -6.56
N VAL A 178 49.67 -27.17 -6.25
CA VAL A 178 50.59 -26.35 -5.44
C VAL A 178 50.92 -25.03 -6.14
N ALA A 179 51.16 -25.05 -7.46
CA ALA A 179 51.38 -23.85 -8.25
C ALA A 179 50.14 -22.93 -8.24
N GLY A 180 48.94 -23.48 -8.45
CA GLY A 180 47.68 -22.74 -8.36
C GLY A 180 47.48 -22.09 -6.99
N LEU A 181 47.77 -22.83 -5.91
CA LEU A 181 47.70 -22.32 -4.54
C LEU A 181 48.69 -21.17 -4.31
N GLY A 182 49.93 -21.32 -4.80
CA GLY A 182 50.92 -20.25 -4.78
C GLY A 182 50.44 -18.99 -5.51
N GLY A 183 49.82 -19.16 -6.68
CA GLY A 183 49.19 -18.08 -7.44
C GLY A 183 48.08 -17.37 -6.67
N ALA A 184 47.21 -18.12 -5.98
CA ALA A 184 46.15 -17.56 -5.15
C ALA A 184 46.68 -16.76 -3.95
N ILE A 185 47.77 -17.23 -3.31
CA ILE A 185 48.43 -16.54 -2.19
C ILE A 185 49.05 -15.22 -2.67
N VAL A 186 49.75 -15.24 -3.81
CA VAL A 186 50.32 -14.01 -4.40
C VAL A 186 49.20 -13.02 -4.75
N MET A 187 48.11 -13.50 -5.35
CA MET A 187 46.95 -12.65 -5.65
C MET A 187 46.33 -12.04 -4.40
N MET A 188 46.30 -12.77 -3.28
CA MET A 188 45.82 -12.26 -1.99
C MET A 188 46.66 -11.07 -1.49
N VAL A 189 47.99 -11.12 -1.66
CA VAL A 189 48.88 -10.00 -1.28
C VAL A 189 48.64 -8.79 -2.18
N ILE A 190 48.52 -9.02 -3.50
CA ILE A 190 48.25 -7.95 -4.47
C ILE A 190 46.92 -7.26 -4.15
N GLU A 191 45.86 -8.04 -3.88
CA GLU A 191 44.56 -7.51 -3.48
C GLU A 191 44.63 -6.73 -2.18
N MET A 192 45.39 -7.18 -1.18
CA MET A 192 45.54 -6.46 0.09
C MET A 192 46.15 -5.06 -0.13
N VAL A 193 47.21 -4.97 -0.94
CA VAL A 193 47.84 -3.70 -1.29
C VAL A 193 46.90 -2.81 -2.09
N LEU A 194 46.23 -3.37 -3.10
CA LEU A 194 45.25 -2.63 -3.90
C LEU A 194 44.05 -2.17 -3.05
N PHE A 195 43.63 -2.96 -2.07
CA PHE A 195 42.57 -2.63 -1.15
C PHE A 195 42.96 -1.46 -0.25
N ILE A 196 44.16 -1.47 0.32
CA ILE A 196 44.69 -0.35 1.12
C ILE A 196 44.78 0.93 0.27
N ALA A 197 45.34 0.83 -0.94
CA ALA A 197 45.46 1.97 -1.85
C ALA A 197 44.10 2.53 -2.26
N ARG A 198 43.11 1.64 -2.50
CA ARG A 198 41.73 2.03 -2.80
C ARG A 198 41.06 2.67 -1.58
N ALA A 199 41.20 2.09 -0.39
CA ALA A 199 40.64 2.61 0.85
C ALA A 199 41.18 4.02 1.16
N ALA A 200 42.49 4.23 1.02
CA ALA A 200 43.11 5.55 1.20
C ALA A 200 42.56 6.61 0.23
N LYS A 201 42.31 6.23 -1.03
CA LYS A 201 41.69 7.14 -2.02
C LYS A 201 40.21 7.42 -1.74
N PHE A 202 39.45 6.46 -1.24
CA PHE A 202 38.05 6.70 -0.85
C PHE A 202 37.94 7.63 0.35
N GLU A 203 38.84 7.49 1.34
CA GLU A 203 38.88 8.36 2.51
C GLU A 203 39.19 9.83 2.14
N SER A 204 40.11 10.06 1.19
CA SER A 204 40.38 11.43 0.70
C SER A 204 39.18 12.07 -0.01
N ILE A 205 38.42 11.29 -0.79
CA ILE A 205 37.25 11.78 -1.52
C ILE A 205 36.09 12.06 -0.56
N GLU A 206 35.90 11.25 0.47
CA GLU A 206 34.87 11.47 1.48
C GLU A 206 35.14 12.74 2.31
N HIS A 207 36.40 13.03 2.62
CA HIS A 207 36.80 14.27 3.29
C HIS A 207 36.56 15.52 2.45
N GLU A 208 36.80 15.47 1.14
CA GLU A 208 36.50 16.59 0.24
C GLU A 208 34.99 16.82 0.09
N GLN A 209 34.19 15.76 -0.01
CA GLN A 209 32.72 15.90 -0.08
C GLN A 209 32.13 16.45 1.22
N LYS A 210 32.66 16.08 2.39
CA LYS A 210 32.23 16.64 3.68
C LYS A 210 32.56 18.13 3.80
N LYS A 211 33.72 18.58 3.30
CA LYS A 211 34.07 20.01 3.25
C LYS A 211 33.16 20.82 2.33
N HIS A 212 32.77 20.27 1.17
CA HIS A 212 31.89 20.99 0.24
C HIS A 212 30.45 21.10 0.73
N LYS A 213 30.00 20.16 1.57
CA LYS A 213 28.64 20.11 2.10
C LYS A 213 28.44 20.99 3.35
N SER A 214 29.51 21.40 4.03
CA SER A 214 29.44 22.30 5.19
C SER A 214 29.48 23.79 4.84
N VAL A 215 29.53 24.13 3.54
CA VAL A 215 29.63 25.52 3.04
C VAL A 215 28.28 26.03 2.51
N PHE A 216 27.21 25.22 2.55
CA PHE A 216 25.84 25.62 2.19
C PHE A 216 24.84 25.30 3.30
#